data_AF-A0A367CB61-F1
#
_entry.id   AF-A0A367CB61-F1
#
_cell.length_a   1.000
_cell.length_b   1.000
_cell.length_c   1.000
_cell.angle_alpha   90.00
_cell.angle_beta   90.00
_cell.angle_gamma   90.00
#
_symmetry.space_group_name_H-M   'P 1'
#
loop_
_entity.id
_entity.type
_entity.pdbx_description
1 polymer ?
#
loop_
_entity_poly.entity_id
_entity_poly.type
_entity_poly.pdbx_seq_one_letter_code
_entity_poly.pdbx_strand_id
1 'polypeptide(L)'
;MTRKITFMKAINEALEQSMERDDRVILLGEDIAGGAKVPHLEESNEDAWGGVFGVTKGLMPKFGRERVIDTPISEMGYMGAAVGAAATGLRPVPELMFNDFIGFCFDTILAQGSKMRYMFGGKAKIPMTVRTCHGAGASAAAQHSGSYYGIFGSIPAVKVVVPSNPYDAKGLLTAAIEDDNIVIFSEDKTLYGLKGEVPEEYYTVEIGKAKVKQEGTDLTIVTIGKMLYVALEVADKLAKDGISVEVIDLVTVAPWDQETIIQSVKKTGRLIVIDEANPHNNTATDIASIVGDKAFDYLDGPIKCVCAPNTPVPFATNLEQLYLPNADRVLETANELIADLKK
;
A
#
# COMPACT_ATOMS: atom_id res chain seq x y z
N MET A 1 14.96 -17.64 10.49
CA MET A 1 16.25 -17.08 9.98
C MET A 1 15.91 -15.97 9.02
N THR A 2 16.70 -14.88 8.94
CA THR A 2 16.50 -13.81 7.96
C THR A 2 17.20 -14.15 6.65
N ARG A 3 16.53 -13.86 5.53
CA ARG A 3 17.07 -14.06 4.18
C ARG A 3 16.65 -12.92 3.25
N LYS A 4 17.45 -12.70 2.21
CA LYS A 4 17.20 -11.64 1.23
C LYS A 4 16.29 -12.12 0.10
N ILE A 5 15.06 -11.61 0.04
CA ILE A 5 14.07 -11.94 -1.00
C ILE A 5 13.49 -10.69 -1.64
N THR A 6 12.84 -10.88 -2.79
CA THR A 6 12.11 -9.80 -3.47
C THR A 6 10.81 -9.47 -2.72
N PHE A 7 10.33 -8.24 -2.89
CA PHE A 7 9.04 -7.77 -2.39
C PHE A 7 7.89 -8.69 -2.83
N MET A 8 7.87 -9.07 -4.11
CA MET A 8 6.90 -10.02 -4.64
C MET A 8 6.97 -11.39 -3.94
N LYS A 9 8.18 -11.92 -3.68
CA LYS A 9 8.31 -13.21 -2.97
C LYS A 9 7.91 -13.09 -1.50
N ALA A 10 8.11 -11.92 -0.87
CA ALA A 10 7.66 -11.67 0.49
C ALA A 10 6.12 -11.69 0.59
N ILE A 11 5.41 -11.11 -0.38
CA ILE A 11 3.95 -11.20 -0.50
C ILE A 11 3.49 -12.64 -0.73
N ASN A 12 4.10 -13.33 -1.69
CA ASN A 12 3.81 -14.74 -1.98
C ASN A 12 3.96 -15.62 -0.72
N GLU A 13 5.02 -15.41 0.07
CA GLU A 13 5.25 -16.15 1.31
C GLU A 13 4.24 -15.81 2.41
N ALA A 14 3.81 -14.55 2.53
CA ALA A 14 2.74 -14.19 3.46
C ALA A 14 1.43 -14.91 3.12
N LEU A 15 1.09 -14.99 1.83
CA LEU A 15 -0.08 -15.74 1.34
C LEU A 15 0.08 -17.23 1.65
N GLU A 16 1.20 -17.82 1.24
CA GLU A 16 1.50 -19.24 1.45
C GLU A 16 1.38 -19.64 2.92
N GLN A 17 2.06 -18.93 3.82
CA GLN A 17 2.07 -19.26 5.24
C GLN A 17 0.72 -19.00 5.92
N SER A 18 -0.02 -17.96 5.48
CA SER A 18 -1.38 -17.72 5.98
C SER A 18 -2.34 -18.82 5.53
N MET A 19 -2.19 -19.32 4.30
CA MET A 19 -2.99 -20.41 3.77
C MET A 19 -2.69 -21.76 4.43
N GLU A 20 -1.43 -22.03 4.81
CA GLU A 20 -1.04 -23.22 5.59
C GLU A 20 -1.64 -23.22 7.00
N ARG A 21 -1.79 -22.03 7.60
CA ARG A 21 -2.25 -21.88 8.98
C ARG A 21 -3.76 -21.85 9.12
N ASP A 22 -4.47 -21.39 8.09
CA ASP A 22 -5.91 -21.23 8.12
C ASP A 22 -6.55 -21.68 6.80
N ASP A 23 -7.27 -22.82 6.88
CA ASP A 23 -8.00 -23.40 5.75
C ASP A 23 -9.14 -22.51 5.25
N ARG A 24 -9.54 -21.49 6.02
CA ARG A 24 -10.57 -20.53 5.63
C ARG A 24 -10.03 -19.45 4.68
N VAL A 25 -8.71 -19.31 4.54
CA VAL A 25 -8.11 -18.32 3.64
C VAL A 25 -8.28 -18.78 2.20
N ILE A 26 -8.90 -17.97 1.35
CA ILE A 26 -9.04 -18.28 -0.07
C ILE A 26 -8.52 -17.10 -0.90
N LEU A 27 -7.88 -17.39 -2.02
CA LEU A 27 -7.48 -16.39 -3.01
C LEU A 27 -8.49 -16.45 -4.16
N LEU A 28 -8.91 -15.28 -4.64
CA LEU A 28 -9.82 -15.20 -5.77
C LEU A 28 -9.61 -13.92 -6.57
N GLY A 29 -9.81 -14.00 -7.88
CA GLY A 29 -9.65 -12.87 -8.78
C GLY A 29 -9.31 -13.32 -10.19
N GLU A 30 -8.94 -12.37 -11.03
CA GLU A 30 -8.59 -12.61 -12.42
C GLU A 30 -7.14 -13.12 -12.52
N ASP A 31 -6.95 -14.25 -13.18
CA ASP A 31 -5.64 -14.87 -13.45
C ASP A 31 -4.76 -15.18 -12.22
N ILE A 32 -5.36 -15.36 -11.03
CA ILE A 32 -4.63 -15.68 -9.79
C ILE A 32 -3.79 -16.94 -9.94
N ALA A 33 -4.33 -17.99 -10.54
CA ALA A 33 -3.53 -19.12 -11.03
C ALA A 33 -3.31 -18.97 -12.54
N GLY A 34 -4.39 -18.60 -13.25
CA GLY A 34 -4.47 -18.58 -14.70
C GLY A 34 -4.62 -19.98 -15.27
N GLY A 35 -5.12 -20.04 -16.52
CA GLY A 35 -5.17 -21.29 -17.27
C GLY A 35 -6.14 -22.34 -16.74
N ALA A 36 -7.17 -21.95 -15.99
CA ALA A 36 -8.28 -22.84 -15.66
C ALA A 36 -8.87 -23.47 -16.94
N LYS A 37 -9.11 -24.79 -16.94
CA LYS A 37 -9.62 -25.55 -18.09
C LYS A 37 -8.67 -25.64 -19.29
N VAL A 38 -7.39 -25.32 -19.11
CA VAL A 38 -6.35 -25.59 -20.11
C VAL A 38 -5.83 -27.03 -19.89
N PRO A 39 -6.05 -27.98 -20.82
CA PRO A 39 -5.84 -29.40 -20.55
C PRO A 39 -4.45 -29.76 -20.02
N HIS A 40 -3.38 -29.25 -20.64
CA HIS A 40 -2.02 -29.60 -20.23
C HIS A 40 -1.64 -29.06 -18.85
N LEU A 41 -2.21 -27.91 -18.42
CA LEU A 41 -1.97 -27.36 -17.08
C LEU A 41 -2.77 -28.11 -16.00
N GLU A 42 -3.97 -28.58 -16.33
CA GLU A 42 -4.76 -29.41 -15.42
C GLU A 42 -4.14 -30.80 -15.24
N GLU A 43 -3.64 -31.40 -16.32
CA GLU A 43 -2.95 -32.70 -16.28
C GLU A 43 -1.63 -32.63 -15.49
N SER A 44 -0.88 -31.52 -15.58
CA SER A 44 0.38 -31.33 -14.86
C SER A 44 0.22 -30.77 -13.43
N ASN A 45 -1.00 -30.37 -13.04
CA ASN A 45 -1.26 -29.64 -11.79
C ASN A 45 -0.39 -28.38 -11.65
N GLU A 46 -0.25 -27.61 -12.73
CA GLU A 46 0.57 -26.39 -12.78
C GLU A 46 -0.32 -25.15 -12.89
N ASP A 47 0.14 -24.05 -12.28
CA ASP A 47 -0.41 -22.73 -12.57
C ASP A 47 0.17 -22.18 -13.89
N ALA A 48 -0.53 -21.22 -14.50
CA ALA A 48 -0.01 -20.57 -15.70
C ALA A 48 1.06 -19.55 -15.33
N TRP A 49 0.62 -18.40 -14.82
CA TRP A 49 1.51 -17.30 -14.44
C TRP A 49 1.55 -17.04 -12.94
N GLY A 50 0.48 -17.36 -12.20
CA GLY A 50 0.36 -17.04 -10.79
C GLY A 50 0.10 -15.55 -10.56
N GLY A 51 -0.95 -15.00 -11.18
CA GLY A 51 -1.24 -13.57 -11.23
C GLY A 51 -0.52 -12.87 -12.38
N VAL A 52 -1.01 -11.71 -12.80
CA VAL A 52 -0.43 -10.95 -13.93
C VAL A 52 1.02 -10.49 -13.70
N PHE A 53 1.44 -10.43 -12.43
CA PHE A 53 2.81 -10.14 -12.03
C PHE A 53 3.57 -11.37 -11.48
N GLY A 54 2.94 -12.55 -11.38
CA GLY A 54 3.55 -13.75 -10.81
C GLY A 54 3.59 -13.80 -9.28
N VAL A 55 2.80 -12.96 -8.59
CA VAL A 55 2.78 -12.85 -7.12
C VAL A 55 2.22 -14.11 -6.45
N THR A 56 1.25 -14.77 -7.05
CA THR A 56 0.57 -15.96 -6.50
C THR A 56 1.11 -17.27 -7.09
N LYS A 57 2.25 -17.21 -7.77
CA LYS A 57 2.90 -18.38 -8.37
C LYS A 57 3.20 -19.48 -7.35
N GLY A 58 2.90 -20.72 -7.72
CA GLY A 58 3.07 -21.93 -6.94
C GLY A 58 1.98 -22.20 -5.90
N LEU A 59 1.04 -21.28 -5.68
CA LEU A 59 0.00 -21.45 -4.65
C LEU A 59 -1.11 -22.39 -5.11
N MET A 60 -1.55 -22.32 -6.38
CA MET A 60 -2.60 -23.22 -6.89
C MET A 60 -2.17 -24.68 -6.87
N PRO A 61 -0.98 -25.09 -7.37
CA PRO A 61 -0.52 -26.47 -7.28
C PRO A 61 -0.48 -27.02 -5.85
N LYS A 62 -0.22 -26.14 -4.86
CA LYS A 62 -0.07 -26.49 -3.45
C LYS A 62 -1.41 -26.59 -2.70
N PHE A 63 -2.35 -25.67 -2.95
CA PHE A 63 -3.60 -25.56 -2.18
C PHE A 63 -4.86 -25.95 -2.97
N GLY A 64 -4.73 -26.16 -4.27
CA GLY A 64 -5.82 -26.56 -5.17
C GLY A 64 -6.74 -25.42 -5.60
N ARG A 65 -7.52 -25.68 -6.65
CA ARG A 65 -8.42 -24.71 -7.30
C ARG A 65 -9.63 -24.30 -6.45
N GLU A 66 -9.91 -25.00 -5.34
CA GLU A 66 -10.96 -24.59 -4.40
C GLU A 66 -10.50 -23.47 -3.45
N ARG A 67 -9.18 -23.28 -3.31
CA ARG A 67 -8.59 -22.23 -2.45
C ARG A 67 -7.82 -21.17 -3.23
N VAL A 68 -7.45 -21.44 -4.48
CA VAL A 68 -6.86 -20.48 -5.41
C VAL A 68 -7.74 -20.43 -6.66
N ILE A 69 -8.64 -19.45 -6.70
CA ILE A 69 -9.83 -19.45 -7.55
C ILE A 69 -9.69 -18.38 -8.65
N ASP A 70 -9.55 -18.81 -9.90
CA ASP A 70 -9.70 -17.90 -11.05
C ASP A 70 -11.18 -17.53 -11.26
N THR A 71 -11.45 -16.25 -11.47
CA THR A 71 -12.81 -15.73 -11.69
C THR A 71 -12.99 -15.17 -13.10
N PRO A 72 -14.24 -15.06 -13.60
CA PRO A 72 -14.51 -14.23 -14.79
C PRO A 72 -14.05 -12.78 -14.57
N ILE A 73 -13.83 -12.06 -15.67
CA ILE A 73 -13.50 -10.63 -15.67
C ILE A 73 -14.74 -9.83 -15.26
N SER A 74 -14.92 -9.68 -13.96
CA SER A 74 -16.09 -9.06 -13.34
C SER A 74 -15.79 -8.71 -11.88
N GLU A 75 -15.20 -7.54 -11.66
CA GLU A 75 -14.76 -7.06 -10.36
C GLU A 75 -15.90 -6.97 -9.35
N MET A 76 -17.09 -6.51 -9.79
CA MET A 76 -18.28 -6.54 -8.95
C MET A 76 -18.61 -7.95 -8.46
N GLY A 77 -18.53 -8.93 -9.36
CA GLY A 77 -18.92 -10.32 -9.11
C GLY A 77 -18.04 -10.99 -8.07
N TYR A 78 -16.72 -11.04 -8.31
CA TYR A 78 -15.81 -11.73 -7.38
C TYR A 78 -15.60 -10.96 -6.08
N MET A 79 -15.61 -9.63 -6.11
CA MET A 79 -15.53 -8.84 -4.87
C MET A 79 -16.80 -9.07 -4.03
N GLY A 80 -17.97 -9.15 -4.67
CA GLY A 80 -19.25 -9.42 -3.99
C GLY A 80 -19.27 -10.81 -3.38
N ALA A 81 -18.78 -11.80 -4.11
CA ALA A 81 -18.57 -13.16 -3.61
C ALA A 81 -17.60 -13.17 -2.42
N ALA A 82 -16.51 -12.39 -2.45
CA ALA A 82 -15.58 -12.25 -1.33
C ALA A 82 -16.26 -11.67 -0.08
N VAL A 83 -17.07 -10.60 -0.20
CA VAL A 83 -17.82 -10.07 0.95
C VAL A 83 -18.78 -11.11 1.52
N GLY A 84 -19.50 -11.85 0.65
CA GLY A 84 -20.38 -12.93 1.08
C GLY A 84 -19.62 -14.05 1.81
N ALA A 85 -18.53 -14.52 1.23
CA ALA A 85 -17.65 -15.54 1.79
C ALA A 85 -17.12 -15.14 3.18
N ALA A 86 -16.65 -13.89 3.31
CA ALA A 86 -16.19 -13.31 4.57
C ALA A 86 -17.30 -13.30 5.64
N ALA A 87 -18.50 -12.84 5.27
CA ALA A 87 -19.66 -12.82 6.15
C ALA A 87 -20.11 -14.22 6.61
N THR A 88 -19.83 -15.25 5.81
CA THR A 88 -20.18 -16.66 6.10
C THR A 88 -19.04 -17.48 6.71
N GLY A 89 -17.91 -16.85 7.07
CA GLY A 89 -16.86 -17.47 7.88
C GLY A 89 -15.57 -17.85 7.15
N LEU A 90 -15.43 -17.54 5.86
CA LEU A 90 -14.14 -17.60 5.16
C LEU A 90 -13.32 -16.33 5.41
N ARG A 91 -12.04 -16.34 5.00
CA ARG A 91 -11.11 -15.19 5.05
C ARG A 91 -10.57 -14.88 3.65
N PRO A 92 -11.41 -14.35 2.75
CA PRO A 92 -11.01 -14.18 1.36
C PRO A 92 -9.96 -13.07 1.18
N VAL A 93 -9.05 -13.32 0.25
CA VAL A 93 -8.01 -12.40 -0.20
C VAL A 93 -8.24 -12.11 -1.69
N PRO A 94 -9.26 -11.32 -2.06
CA PRO A 94 -9.50 -10.99 -3.45
C PRO A 94 -8.40 -10.10 -4.03
N GLU A 95 -7.96 -10.35 -5.26
CA GLU A 95 -7.06 -9.46 -5.99
C GLU A 95 -7.86 -8.59 -6.97
N LEU A 96 -7.88 -7.28 -6.71
CA LEU A 96 -8.26 -6.27 -7.70
C LEU A 96 -7.02 -5.91 -8.52
N MET A 97 -6.93 -6.43 -9.74
CA MET A 97 -5.71 -6.41 -10.55
C MET A 97 -4.97 -5.06 -10.54
N PHE A 98 -5.69 -3.96 -10.80
CA PHE A 98 -5.20 -2.59 -10.65
C PHE A 98 -6.23 -1.77 -9.86
N ASN A 99 -5.78 -0.87 -8.99
CA ASN A 99 -6.70 0.00 -8.24
C ASN A 99 -7.53 0.90 -9.17
N ASP A 100 -7.06 1.13 -10.40
CA ASP A 100 -7.77 1.85 -11.46
C ASP A 100 -9.12 1.19 -11.80
N PHE A 101 -9.30 -0.10 -11.51
CA PHE A 101 -10.53 -0.84 -11.75
C PHE A 101 -11.54 -0.74 -10.59
N ILE A 102 -11.23 0.05 -9.55
CA ILE A 102 -12.09 0.24 -8.37
C ILE A 102 -13.54 0.59 -8.75
N GLY A 103 -13.76 1.34 -9.83
CA GLY A 103 -15.09 1.74 -10.29
C GLY A 103 -16.04 0.57 -10.53
N PHE A 104 -15.52 -0.60 -10.93
CA PHE A 104 -16.33 -1.79 -11.19
C PHE A 104 -16.75 -2.53 -9.93
N CYS A 105 -16.05 -2.38 -8.80
CA CYS A 105 -16.37 -3.08 -7.55
C CYS A 105 -16.61 -2.15 -6.34
N PHE A 106 -16.72 -0.84 -6.57
CA PHE A 106 -16.67 0.13 -5.48
C PHE A 106 -17.83 -0.04 -4.49
N ASP A 107 -19.05 -0.28 -4.98
CA ASP A 107 -20.23 -0.46 -4.12
C ASP A 107 -20.06 -1.63 -3.13
N THR A 108 -19.42 -2.71 -3.57
CA THR A 108 -19.17 -3.89 -2.75
C THR A 108 -18.34 -3.55 -1.50
N ILE A 109 -17.35 -2.66 -1.64
CA ILE A 109 -16.50 -2.23 -0.54
C ILE A 109 -17.19 -1.09 0.24
N LEU A 110 -17.69 -0.08 -0.47
CA LEU A 110 -18.23 1.16 0.09
C LEU A 110 -19.59 1.00 0.78
N ALA A 111 -20.55 0.34 0.11
CA ALA A 111 -21.93 0.29 0.56
C ALA A 111 -22.24 -0.99 1.32
N GLN A 112 -21.59 -2.09 0.96
CA GLN A 112 -21.85 -3.40 1.56
C GLN A 112 -20.82 -3.72 2.65
N GLY A 113 -19.66 -4.25 2.28
CA GLY A 113 -18.74 -4.90 3.21
C GLY A 113 -18.29 -4.01 4.38
N SER A 114 -17.91 -2.75 4.13
CA SER A 114 -17.43 -1.85 5.18
C SER A 114 -18.48 -1.55 6.26
N LYS A 115 -19.77 -1.64 5.94
CA LYS A 115 -20.88 -1.28 6.83
C LYS A 115 -21.52 -2.46 7.53
N MET A 116 -21.36 -3.68 7.01
CA MET A 116 -22.04 -4.87 7.54
C MET A 116 -21.77 -5.06 9.04
N ARG A 117 -20.52 -4.94 9.49
CA ARG A 117 -20.19 -5.10 10.91
C ARG A 117 -20.95 -4.11 11.79
N TYR A 118 -21.06 -2.84 11.37
CA TYR A 118 -21.81 -1.82 12.10
C TYR A 118 -23.32 -2.05 12.03
N MET A 119 -23.87 -2.25 10.83
CA MET A 119 -25.32 -2.42 10.59
C MET A 119 -25.91 -3.66 11.28
N PHE A 120 -25.12 -4.72 11.43
CA PHE A 120 -25.53 -5.93 12.15
C PHE A 120 -25.16 -5.92 13.63
N GLY A 121 -24.79 -4.78 14.21
CA GLY A 121 -24.48 -4.64 15.63
C GLY A 121 -23.32 -5.52 16.09
N GLY A 122 -22.31 -5.69 15.24
CA GLY A 122 -21.12 -6.50 15.50
C GLY A 122 -21.30 -8.02 15.30
N LYS A 123 -22.50 -8.48 14.91
CA LYS A 123 -22.76 -9.91 14.68
C LYS A 123 -22.12 -10.45 13.39
N ALA A 124 -22.03 -9.61 12.36
CA ALA A 124 -21.27 -9.91 11.15
C ALA A 124 -19.82 -9.41 11.31
N LYS A 125 -18.86 -10.22 10.85
CA LYS A 125 -17.47 -9.82 10.63
C LYS A 125 -17.18 -9.90 9.15
N ILE A 126 -16.26 -9.09 8.66
CA ILE A 126 -15.84 -9.09 7.25
C ILE A 126 -14.32 -9.22 7.19
N PRO A 127 -13.75 -10.38 7.55
CA PRO A 127 -12.31 -10.65 7.47
C PRO A 127 -11.88 -10.79 6.01
N MET A 128 -11.64 -9.66 5.33
CA MET A 128 -11.36 -9.64 3.90
C MET A 128 -10.15 -8.75 3.60
N THR A 129 -9.17 -9.30 2.91
CA THR A 129 -7.96 -8.56 2.50
C THR A 129 -7.97 -8.35 1.00
N VAL A 130 -8.33 -7.15 0.55
CA VAL A 130 -8.28 -6.82 -0.88
C VAL A 130 -6.85 -6.46 -1.25
N ARG A 131 -6.20 -7.31 -2.04
CA ARG A 131 -4.93 -6.97 -2.67
C ARG A 131 -5.18 -6.16 -3.93
N THR A 132 -4.38 -5.14 -4.17
CA THR A 132 -4.44 -4.38 -5.42
C THR A 132 -3.08 -3.76 -5.73
N CYS A 133 -2.81 -3.47 -7.00
CA CYS A 133 -1.59 -2.75 -7.37
C CYS A 133 -1.86 -1.29 -7.78
N HIS A 134 -0.83 -0.46 -7.61
CA HIS A 134 -0.85 0.97 -7.91
C HIS A 134 0.52 1.45 -8.40
N GLY A 135 0.60 2.75 -8.70
CA GLY A 135 1.85 3.50 -8.88
C GLY A 135 2.33 3.60 -10.32
N ALA A 136 2.84 4.76 -10.71
CA ALA A 136 3.48 5.08 -11.98
C ALA A 136 4.98 4.70 -11.98
N GLY A 137 5.64 4.87 -13.14
CA GLY A 137 7.06 4.60 -13.34
C GLY A 137 7.36 3.34 -14.14
N ALA A 138 6.34 2.71 -14.72
CA ALA A 138 6.46 1.51 -15.55
C ALA A 138 5.94 1.74 -16.99
N SER A 139 5.62 2.99 -17.35
CA SER A 139 5.03 3.37 -18.63
C SER A 139 3.76 2.59 -18.98
N ALA A 140 2.94 2.32 -17.95
CA ALA A 140 1.66 1.62 -18.08
C ALA A 140 0.47 2.57 -18.35
N ALA A 141 0.74 3.86 -18.56
CA ALA A 141 -0.23 4.90 -18.87
C ALA A 141 -1.33 5.08 -17.78
N ALA A 142 -2.37 5.84 -18.12
CA ALA A 142 -3.33 6.40 -17.18
C ALA A 142 -4.24 5.38 -16.47
N GLN A 143 -4.54 4.23 -17.07
CA GLN A 143 -5.54 3.27 -16.57
C GLN A 143 -4.93 2.12 -15.75
N HIS A 144 -3.64 2.16 -15.48
CA HIS A 144 -2.93 1.10 -14.76
C HIS A 144 -1.93 1.65 -13.75
N SER A 145 -1.90 2.97 -13.52
CA SER A 145 -0.79 3.64 -12.82
C SER A 145 -1.26 4.60 -11.74
N GLY A 146 -2.57 4.69 -11.49
CA GLY A 146 -3.12 5.57 -10.48
C GLY A 146 -2.72 5.16 -9.07
N SER A 147 -2.67 6.13 -8.16
CA SER A 147 -2.45 5.92 -6.73
C SER A 147 -3.71 6.33 -5.96
N TYR A 148 -4.65 5.39 -5.83
CA TYR A 148 -6.00 5.64 -5.30
C TYR A 148 -6.24 5.06 -3.89
N TYR A 149 -5.19 4.72 -3.14
CA TYR A 149 -5.34 4.26 -1.74
C TYR A 149 -6.08 5.27 -0.86
N GLY A 150 -6.00 6.57 -1.15
CA GLY A 150 -6.75 7.62 -0.43
C GLY A 150 -8.27 7.50 -0.61
N ILE A 151 -8.75 7.03 -1.77
CA ILE A 151 -10.19 6.80 -2.01
C ILE A 151 -10.70 5.72 -1.04
N PHE A 152 -9.97 4.61 -0.92
CA PHE A 152 -10.32 3.57 0.04
C PHE A 152 -10.20 4.05 1.48
N GLY A 153 -9.17 4.85 1.79
CA GLY A 153 -8.92 5.38 3.14
C GLY A 153 -9.99 6.33 3.63
N SER A 154 -10.77 6.94 2.72
CA SER A 154 -11.91 7.79 3.06
C SER A 154 -13.14 7.01 3.56
N ILE A 155 -13.16 5.67 3.42
CA ILE A 155 -14.28 4.82 3.82
C ILE A 155 -14.12 4.41 5.29
N PRO A 156 -15.05 4.80 6.19
CA PRO A 156 -14.99 4.38 7.58
C PRO A 156 -14.96 2.85 7.73
N ALA A 157 -14.21 2.37 8.72
CA ALA A 157 -13.99 0.95 9.03
C ALA A 157 -13.19 0.14 8.00
N VAL A 158 -12.80 0.73 6.86
CA VAL A 158 -11.80 0.16 5.94
C VAL A 158 -10.42 0.57 6.42
N LYS A 159 -9.49 -0.39 6.48
CA LYS A 159 -8.07 -0.11 6.70
C LYS A 159 -7.32 -0.14 5.38
N VAL A 160 -6.27 0.67 5.24
CA VAL A 160 -5.47 0.73 4.02
C VAL A 160 -3.99 0.76 4.36
N VAL A 161 -3.25 -0.23 3.87
CA VAL A 161 -1.80 -0.35 4.06
C VAL A 161 -1.07 -0.24 2.73
N VAL A 162 0.09 0.43 2.76
CA VAL A 162 0.93 0.72 1.58
C VAL A 162 2.39 0.41 1.94
N PRO A 163 2.82 -0.87 1.86
CA PRO A 163 4.18 -1.26 2.21
C PRO A 163 5.22 -0.63 1.29
N SER A 164 6.35 -0.23 1.85
CA SER A 164 7.49 0.37 1.12
C SER A 164 8.63 -0.61 0.85
N ASN A 165 8.70 -1.74 1.57
CA ASN A 165 9.81 -2.68 1.51
C ASN A 165 9.37 -4.14 1.79
N PRO A 166 10.20 -5.16 1.47
CA PRO A 166 9.80 -6.57 1.58
C PRO A 166 9.44 -7.03 3.00
N TYR A 167 10.12 -6.51 4.03
CA TYR A 167 9.83 -6.88 5.43
C TYR A 167 8.42 -6.43 5.81
N ASP A 168 8.09 -5.18 5.48
CA ASP A 168 6.79 -4.59 5.75
C ASP A 168 5.70 -5.22 4.87
N ALA A 169 6.00 -5.55 3.61
CA ALA A 169 5.05 -6.23 2.72
C ALA A 169 4.58 -7.58 3.28
N LYS A 170 5.51 -8.45 3.71
CA LYS A 170 5.14 -9.74 4.33
C LYS A 170 4.36 -9.51 5.63
N GLY A 171 4.91 -8.73 6.56
CA GLY A 171 4.30 -8.56 7.89
C GLY A 171 2.93 -7.89 7.87
N LEU A 172 2.72 -6.88 7.01
CA LEU A 172 1.43 -6.20 6.88
C LEU A 172 0.40 -7.06 6.18
N LEU A 173 0.78 -7.82 5.14
CA LEU A 173 -0.16 -8.71 4.48
C LEU A 173 -0.62 -9.81 5.44
N THR A 174 0.31 -10.37 6.22
CA THR A 174 -0.02 -11.31 7.29
C THR A 174 -1.01 -10.68 8.29
N ALA A 175 -0.71 -9.49 8.80
CA ALA A 175 -1.60 -8.78 9.74
C ALA A 175 -2.97 -8.46 9.12
N ALA A 176 -3.00 -8.11 7.83
CA ALA A 176 -4.22 -7.83 7.10
C ALA A 176 -5.10 -9.08 6.99
N ILE A 177 -4.51 -10.22 6.63
CA ILE A 177 -5.22 -11.51 6.53
C ILE A 177 -5.72 -11.97 7.91
N GLU A 178 -5.07 -11.60 9.01
CA GLU A 178 -5.54 -11.87 10.39
C GLU A 178 -6.61 -10.89 10.89
N ASP A 179 -6.81 -9.75 10.22
CA ASP A 179 -7.79 -8.74 10.63
C ASP A 179 -9.25 -9.17 10.37
N ASP A 180 -10.16 -8.89 11.30
CA ASP A 180 -11.58 -9.22 11.17
C ASP A 180 -12.42 -8.15 10.43
N ASN A 181 -11.75 -7.14 9.85
CA ASN A 181 -12.33 -6.08 9.04
C ASN A 181 -11.74 -6.10 7.62
N ILE A 182 -12.26 -5.21 6.76
CA ILE A 182 -11.72 -5.04 5.42
C ILE A 182 -10.38 -4.31 5.49
N VAL A 183 -9.36 -4.93 4.92
CA VAL A 183 -8.03 -4.31 4.74
C VAL A 183 -7.71 -4.26 3.25
N ILE A 184 -7.43 -3.07 2.74
CA ILE A 184 -6.88 -2.87 1.41
C ILE A 184 -5.35 -2.91 1.52
N PHE A 185 -4.74 -3.86 0.84
CA PHE A 185 -3.30 -4.02 0.73
C PHE A 185 -2.86 -3.50 -0.65
N SER A 186 -2.32 -2.27 -0.67
CA SER A 186 -2.00 -1.54 -1.91
C SER A 186 -0.52 -1.67 -2.24
N GLU A 187 -0.22 -2.45 -3.26
CA GLU A 187 1.13 -2.83 -3.69
C GLU A 187 1.63 -1.86 -4.76
N ASP A 188 2.80 -1.26 -4.57
CA ASP A 188 3.43 -0.51 -5.67
C ASP A 188 4.09 -1.51 -6.61
N LYS A 189 3.61 -1.57 -7.86
CA LYS A 189 4.08 -2.57 -8.83
C LYS A 189 5.55 -2.41 -9.22
N THR A 190 6.12 -1.21 -9.06
CA THR A 190 7.54 -0.94 -9.33
C THR A 190 8.46 -1.49 -8.23
N LEU A 191 7.91 -1.79 -7.05
CA LEU A 191 8.67 -2.35 -5.93
C LEU A 191 8.79 -3.88 -5.99
N TYR A 192 8.08 -4.60 -6.86
CA TYR A 192 8.08 -6.07 -6.87
C TYR A 192 9.48 -6.70 -6.97
N GLY A 193 10.40 -6.07 -7.72
CA GLY A 193 11.78 -6.52 -7.87
C GLY A 193 12.73 -6.12 -6.73
N LEU A 194 12.32 -5.22 -5.84
CA LEU A 194 13.12 -4.74 -4.73
C LEU A 194 13.45 -5.89 -3.77
N LYS A 195 14.71 -6.04 -3.39
CA LYS A 195 15.16 -7.07 -2.44
C LYS A 195 15.43 -6.49 -1.05
N GLY A 196 15.05 -7.23 -0.01
CA GLY A 196 15.25 -6.85 1.38
C GLY A 196 15.35 -8.07 2.28
N GLU A 197 15.85 -7.86 3.49
CA GLU A 197 15.94 -8.91 4.52
C GLU A 197 14.54 -9.20 5.07
N VAL A 198 14.13 -10.47 5.01
CA VAL A 198 12.82 -10.93 5.46
C VAL A 198 13.01 -12.19 6.30
N PRO A 199 12.47 -12.24 7.53
CA PRO A 199 12.44 -13.46 8.33
C PRO A 199 11.64 -14.57 7.65
N GLU A 200 12.14 -15.80 7.66
CA GLU A 200 11.43 -16.99 7.17
C GLU A 200 10.19 -17.29 7.98
N GLU A 201 10.24 -17.09 9.30
CA GLU A 201 9.13 -17.34 10.20
C GLU A 201 7.89 -16.48 9.87
N TYR A 202 6.75 -16.93 10.39
CA TYR A 202 5.50 -16.18 10.33
C TYR A 202 5.57 -15.01 11.31
N TYR A 203 5.29 -13.79 10.84
CA TYR A 203 5.24 -12.59 11.68
C TYR A 203 4.26 -11.58 11.11
N THR A 204 3.83 -10.67 11.97
CA THR A 204 2.97 -9.54 11.66
C THR A 204 3.71 -8.22 11.85
N VAL A 205 3.30 -7.20 11.11
CA VAL A 205 3.64 -5.79 11.39
C VAL A 205 2.34 -5.08 11.79
N GLU A 206 2.41 -4.25 12.84
CA GLU A 206 1.24 -3.55 13.36
C GLU A 206 0.66 -2.58 12.31
N ILE A 207 -0.63 -2.74 11.99
CA ILE A 207 -1.37 -1.82 11.12
C ILE A 207 -1.68 -0.54 11.90
N GLY A 208 -1.43 0.61 11.27
CA GLY A 208 -1.65 1.93 11.87
C GLY A 208 -0.45 2.45 12.66
N LYS A 209 0.73 1.80 12.55
CA LYS A 209 1.97 2.25 13.17
C LYS A 209 3.00 2.66 12.12
N ALA A 210 3.35 3.96 12.10
CA ALA A 210 4.38 4.48 11.22
C ALA A 210 5.78 4.11 11.72
N LYS A 211 6.79 4.20 10.85
CA LYS A 211 8.17 3.84 11.17
C LYS A 211 9.12 5.00 10.88
N VAL A 212 9.85 5.43 11.90
CA VAL A 212 11.00 6.32 11.71
C VAL A 212 12.14 5.50 11.09
N LYS A 213 12.46 5.78 9.83
CA LYS A 213 13.50 5.08 9.05
C LYS A 213 14.86 5.77 9.21
N GLN A 214 14.84 7.05 9.53
CA GLN A 214 16.02 7.84 9.86
C GLN A 214 15.62 8.92 10.88
N GLU A 215 16.38 9.04 11.97
CA GLU A 215 16.20 10.09 12.96
C GLU A 215 16.76 11.42 12.46
N GLY A 216 16.09 12.53 12.79
CA GLY A 216 16.61 13.87 12.53
C GLY A 216 16.01 14.95 13.43
N THR A 217 16.54 16.17 13.32
CA THR A 217 16.19 17.30 14.22
C THR A 217 15.70 18.55 13.53
N ASP A 218 15.85 18.67 12.21
CA ASP A 218 15.68 19.94 11.50
C ASP A 218 14.47 19.94 10.56
N LEU A 219 14.15 18.78 9.97
CA LEU A 219 13.04 18.63 9.03
C LEU A 219 12.44 17.24 9.13
N THR A 220 11.11 17.14 9.26
CA THR A 220 10.39 15.87 9.11
C THR A 220 9.93 15.68 7.67
N ILE A 221 10.23 14.52 7.09
CA ILE A 221 9.68 14.06 5.82
C ILE A 221 8.85 12.78 6.05
N VAL A 222 7.55 12.86 5.80
CA VAL A 222 6.63 11.71 5.82
C VAL A 222 6.44 11.19 4.41
N THR A 223 6.48 9.87 4.25
CA THR A 223 6.42 9.22 2.94
C THR A 223 5.40 8.09 2.90
N ILE A 224 4.86 7.81 1.71
CA ILE A 224 3.92 6.72 1.48
C ILE A 224 4.48 5.83 0.37
N GLY A 225 4.53 4.51 0.61
CA GLY A 225 5.00 3.53 -0.37
C GLY A 225 6.41 3.81 -0.86
N LYS A 226 6.61 3.80 -2.19
CA LYS A 226 7.94 3.99 -2.79
C LYS A 226 8.56 5.37 -2.56
N MET A 227 7.77 6.37 -2.13
CA MET A 227 8.28 7.71 -1.83
C MET A 227 9.29 7.72 -0.68
N LEU A 228 9.36 6.64 0.12
CA LEU A 228 10.42 6.43 1.11
C LEU A 228 11.82 6.62 0.49
N TYR A 229 12.05 6.06 -0.70
CA TYR A 229 13.37 6.12 -1.34
C TYR A 229 13.72 7.53 -1.82
N VAL A 230 12.72 8.32 -2.21
CA VAL A 230 12.89 9.74 -2.54
C VAL A 230 13.32 10.52 -1.30
N ALA A 231 12.67 10.29 -0.15
CA ALA A 231 13.03 10.99 1.10
C ALA A 231 14.42 10.61 1.62
N LEU A 232 14.81 9.33 1.53
CA LEU A 232 16.15 8.89 1.93
C LEU A 232 17.23 9.56 1.06
N GLU A 233 17.02 9.65 -0.25
CA GLU A 233 17.94 10.37 -1.14
C GLU A 233 18.03 11.87 -0.80
N VAL A 234 16.90 12.51 -0.50
CA VAL A 234 16.84 13.92 -0.09
C VAL A 234 17.58 14.12 1.23
N ALA A 235 17.37 13.24 2.20
CA ALA A 235 18.02 13.28 3.50
C ALA A 235 19.55 13.14 3.37
N ASP A 236 20.04 12.22 2.53
CA ASP A 236 21.47 12.06 2.23
C ASP A 236 22.08 13.31 1.55
N LYS A 237 21.32 13.98 0.68
CA LYS A 237 21.76 15.21 0.03
C LYS A 237 21.80 16.38 1.01
N LEU A 238 20.77 16.57 1.83
CA LEU A 238 20.69 17.64 2.83
C LEU A 238 21.67 17.47 3.99
N ALA A 239 22.02 16.23 4.34
CA ALA A 239 23.05 15.96 5.36
C ALA A 239 24.43 16.53 4.99
N LYS A 240 24.74 16.65 3.68
CA LYS A 240 25.99 17.28 3.19
C LYS A 240 26.04 18.78 3.47
N ASP A 241 24.87 19.42 3.58
CA ASP A 241 24.72 20.83 3.95
C ASP A 241 24.51 21.00 5.47
N GLY A 242 24.69 19.93 6.25
CA GLY A 242 24.56 19.95 7.71
C GLY A 242 23.12 19.94 8.22
N ILE A 243 22.15 19.59 7.38
CA ILE A 243 20.73 19.55 7.74
C ILE A 243 20.32 18.12 8.13
N SER A 244 19.75 17.97 9.32
CA SER A 244 19.32 16.70 9.91
C SER A 244 17.86 16.39 9.60
N VAL A 245 17.62 15.46 8.69
CA VAL A 245 16.27 15.09 8.24
C VAL A 245 15.78 13.83 8.93
N GLU A 246 14.60 13.91 9.54
CA GLU A 246 13.84 12.76 10.03
C GLU A 246 12.97 12.20 8.91
N VAL A 247 13.13 10.93 8.57
CA VAL A 247 12.36 10.26 7.52
C VAL A 247 11.40 9.26 8.16
N ILE A 248 10.11 9.45 7.91
CA ILE A 248 9.02 8.59 8.38
C ILE A 248 8.38 7.88 7.19
N ASP A 249 8.32 6.56 7.28
CA ASP A 249 7.49 5.72 6.42
C ASP A 249 6.12 5.55 7.07
N LEU A 250 5.07 6.01 6.38
CA LEU A 250 3.71 6.00 6.92
C LEU A 250 3.18 4.58 7.13
N VAL A 251 3.51 3.65 6.23
CA VAL A 251 3.11 2.23 6.20
C VAL A 251 1.59 1.98 6.08
N THR A 252 0.76 2.72 6.81
CA THR A 252 -0.70 2.63 6.85
C THR A 252 -1.31 4.00 6.54
N VAL A 253 -2.12 4.09 5.49
CA VAL A 253 -2.82 5.32 5.08
C VAL A 253 -4.08 5.52 5.92
N ALA A 254 -4.77 4.44 6.29
CA ALA A 254 -5.99 4.52 7.09
C ALA A 254 -6.09 3.35 8.08
N PRO A 255 -6.23 3.60 9.40
CA PRO A 255 -5.91 4.86 10.08
C PRO A 255 -4.38 5.07 10.10
N TRP A 256 -3.92 6.28 9.80
CA TRP A 256 -2.49 6.61 9.88
C TRP A 256 -2.07 7.05 11.31
N ASP A 257 -0.78 6.88 11.62
CA ASP A 257 -0.21 7.12 12.95
C ASP A 257 0.00 8.62 13.24
N GLN A 258 -1.04 9.27 13.76
CA GLN A 258 -0.97 10.70 14.08
C GLN A 258 0.09 11.03 15.13
N GLU A 259 0.25 10.16 16.12
CA GLU A 259 1.14 10.41 17.25
C GLU A 259 2.60 10.49 16.79
N THR A 260 3.06 9.50 16.02
CA THR A 260 4.45 9.47 15.54
C THR A 260 4.79 10.71 14.71
N ILE A 261 3.88 11.15 13.83
CA ILE A 261 4.10 12.33 12.99
C ILE A 261 4.09 13.61 13.82
N ILE A 262 3.11 13.77 14.72
CA ILE A 262 3.02 14.97 15.56
C ILE A 262 4.25 15.11 16.47
N GLN A 263 4.73 14.01 17.07
CA GLN A 263 5.94 14.06 17.90
C GLN A 263 7.19 14.41 17.09
N SER A 264 7.29 13.90 15.87
CA SER A 264 8.35 14.28 14.95
C SER A 264 8.32 15.77 14.61
N VAL A 265 7.14 16.30 14.28
CA VAL A 265 6.98 17.73 13.96
C VAL A 265 7.26 18.62 15.17
N LYS A 266 6.88 18.21 16.38
CA LYS A 266 7.24 18.93 17.62
C LYS A 266 8.76 19.03 17.82
N LYS A 267 9.51 18.04 17.33
CA LYS A 267 10.96 17.99 17.40
C LYS A 267 11.62 18.85 16.32
N THR A 268 11.13 18.82 15.08
CA THR A 268 11.79 19.42 13.91
C THR A 268 11.23 20.78 13.50
N GLY A 269 10.00 21.08 13.90
CA GLY A 269 9.26 22.30 13.55
C GLY A 269 8.86 22.43 12.08
N ARG A 270 9.20 21.48 11.21
CA ARG A 270 8.99 21.57 9.75
C ARG A 270 8.53 20.23 9.18
N LEU A 271 7.58 20.27 8.25
CA LEU A 271 7.00 19.06 7.65
C LEU A 271 6.91 19.15 6.12
N ILE A 272 7.44 18.12 5.46
CA ILE A 272 7.11 17.76 4.08
C ILE A 272 6.42 16.40 4.07
N VAL A 273 5.34 16.27 3.31
CA VAL A 273 4.72 14.96 3.00
C VAL A 273 4.91 14.67 1.51
N ILE A 274 5.46 13.50 1.19
CA ILE A 274 5.64 13.03 -0.18
C ILE A 274 4.65 11.91 -0.47
N ASP A 275 3.78 12.14 -1.45
CA ASP A 275 2.70 11.25 -1.82
C ASP A 275 2.66 11.13 -3.35
N GLU A 276 2.63 9.91 -3.87
CA GLU A 276 2.54 9.70 -5.31
C GLU A 276 1.14 9.98 -5.86
N ALA A 277 0.11 9.98 -5.01
CA ALA A 277 -1.24 10.33 -5.41
C ALA A 277 -1.32 11.77 -5.95
N ASN A 278 -2.31 11.99 -6.81
CA ASN A 278 -2.68 13.32 -7.27
C ASN A 278 -3.00 14.24 -6.07
N PRO A 279 -2.90 15.58 -6.22
CA PRO A 279 -2.76 16.48 -5.08
C PRO A 279 -4.08 16.79 -4.36
N HIS A 280 -5.22 16.30 -4.87
CA HIS A 280 -6.53 16.60 -4.31
C HIS A 280 -7.06 15.41 -3.52
N ASN A 281 -7.57 15.68 -2.30
CA ASN A 281 -8.21 14.69 -1.44
C ASN A 281 -7.34 13.45 -1.22
N ASN A 282 -6.04 13.64 -1.00
CA ASN A 282 -5.08 12.58 -0.77
C ASN A 282 -4.59 12.54 0.68
N THR A 283 -3.79 11.52 1.01
CA THR A 283 -3.27 11.31 2.36
C THR A 283 -2.37 12.47 2.81
N ALA A 284 -1.55 13.02 1.91
CA ALA A 284 -0.71 14.18 2.23
C ALA A 284 -1.53 15.38 2.71
N THR A 285 -2.66 15.68 2.06
CA THR A 285 -3.55 16.78 2.48
C THR A 285 -4.25 16.53 3.80
N ASP A 286 -4.62 15.27 4.11
CA ASP A 286 -5.19 14.90 5.41
C ASP A 286 -4.16 15.05 6.55
N ILE A 287 -2.94 14.56 6.34
CA ILE A 287 -1.82 14.74 7.28
C ILE A 287 -1.56 16.23 7.51
N ALA A 288 -1.48 17.03 6.44
CA ALA A 288 -1.24 18.47 6.54
C ALA A 288 -2.35 19.18 7.34
N SER A 289 -3.61 18.81 7.11
CA SER A 289 -4.75 19.35 7.86
C SER A 289 -4.66 19.04 9.36
N ILE A 290 -4.44 17.77 9.71
CA ILE A 290 -4.39 17.32 11.10
C ILE A 290 -3.17 17.87 11.85
N VAL A 291 -1.99 17.90 11.22
CA VAL A 291 -0.79 18.50 11.83
C VAL A 291 -0.97 20.01 11.97
N GLY A 292 -1.55 20.67 10.97
CA GLY A 292 -1.86 22.11 11.02
C GLY A 292 -2.86 22.46 12.13
N ASP A 293 -3.76 21.55 12.50
CA ASP A 293 -4.69 21.73 13.63
C ASP A 293 -4.02 21.41 14.98
N LYS A 294 -3.32 20.27 15.09
CA LYS A 294 -2.87 19.73 16.38
C LYS A 294 -1.44 20.09 16.79
N ALA A 295 -0.62 20.55 15.86
CA ALA A 295 0.79 20.88 16.08
C ALA A 295 1.15 22.29 15.60
N PHE A 296 0.15 23.16 15.37
CA PHE A 296 0.35 24.51 14.84
C PHE A 296 1.43 25.31 15.57
N ASP A 297 1.39 25.32 16.91
CA ASP A 297 2.30 26.09 17.76
C ASP A 297 3.78 25.65 17.65
N TYR A 298 4.04 24.49 17.02
CA TYR A 298 5.38 23.96 16.81
C TYR A 298 5.89 24.17 15.39
N LEU A 299 5.06 24.69 14.46
CA LEU A 299 5.45 24.86 13.07
C LEU A 299 6.24 26.17 12.87
N ASP A 300 7.49 26.04 12.46
CA ASP A 300 8.37 27.15 12.05
C ASP A 300 8.11 27.61 10.60
N GLY A 301 7.21 26.93 9.88
CA GLY A 301 6.88 27.23 8.50
C GLY A 301 5.66 26.44 8.00
N PRO A 302 5.19 26.72 6.78
CA PRO A 302 4.04 26.01 6.22
C PRO A 302 4.36 24.53 5.99
N ILE A 303 3.37 23.67 6.20
CA ILE A 303 3.45 22.27 5.80
C ILE A 303 3.46 22.21 4.26
N LYS A 304 4.36 21.42 3.68
CA LYS A 304 4.44 21.24 2.23
C LYS A 304 4.04 19.82 1.83
N CYS A 305 3.27 19.71 0.75
CA CYS A 305 2.91 18.43 0.14
C CYS A 305 3.55 18.35 -1.25
N VAL A 306 4.42 17.36 -1.47
CA VAL A 306 5.02 17.08 -2.77
C VAL A 306 4.27 15.90 -3.38
N CYS A 307 3.31 16.22 -4.23
CA CYS A 307 2.43 15.26 -4.88
C CYS A 307 2.70 15.14 -6.39
N ALA A 308 2.15 14.10 -7.01
CA ALA A 308 2.04 14.06 -8.47
C ALA A 308 1.18 15.23 -8.99
N PRO A 309 1.34 15.69 -10.25
CA PRO A 309 0.52 16.77 -10.81
C PRO A 309 -0.95 16.34 -10.95
N ASN A 310 -1.86 17.30 -11.02
CA ASN A 310 -3.30 17.03 -11.20
C ASN A 310 -3.65 16.69 -12.66
N THR A 311 -3.12 15.56 -13.14
CA THR A 311 -3.37 15.02 -14.48
C THR A 311 -3.39 13.48 -14.42
N PRO A 312 -3.92 12.80 -15.45
CA PRO A 312 -3.69 11.36 -15.63
C PRO A 312 -2.19 11.06 -15.81
N VAL A 313 -1.78 9.83 -15.48
CA VAL A 313 -0.40 9.37 -15.65
C VAL A 313 -0.03 9.30 -17.15
N PRO A 314 1.02 10.00 -17.60
CA PRO A 314 1.46 9.94 -19.01
C PRO A 314 2.05 8.58 -19.39
N PHE A 315 1.90 8.19 -20.66
CA PHE A 315 2.57 7.00 -21.22
C PHE A 315 4.04 7.27 -21.58
N ALA A 316 4.32 8.42 -22.20
CA ALA A 316 5.65 8.74 -22.69
C ALA A 316 6.62 8.85 -21.49
N THR A 317 7.72 8.08 -21.53
CA THR A 317 8.65 7.94 -20.41
C THR A 317 9.17 9.29 -19.89
N ASN A 318 9.51 10.21 -20.79
CA ASN A 318 9.97 11.55 -20.41
C ASN A 318 8.90 12.36 -19.65
N LEU A 319 7.63 12.19 -19.98
CA LEU A 319 6.53 12.86 -19.28
C LEU A 319 6.18 12.15 -17.96
N GLU A 320 6.27 10.81 -17.91
CA GLU A 320 6.05 10.04 -16.68
C GLU A 320 7.11 10.36 -15.62
N GLN A 321 8.37 10.58 -16.02
CA GLN A 321 9.42 11.05 -15.11
C GLN A 321 9.15 12.45 -14.53
N LEU A 322 8.50 13.34 -15.30
CA LEU A 322 8.07 14.65 -14.80
C LEU A 322 6.82 14.57 -13.91
N TYR A 323 6.00 13.55 -14.11
CA TYR A 323 4.81 13.29 -13.30
C TYR A 323 5.17 12.85 -11.88
N LEU A 324 6.14 11.95 -11.75
CA LEU A 324 6.54 11.39 -10.45
C LEU A 324 7.15 12.45 -9.52
N PRO A 325 6.78 12.49 -8.22
CA PRO A 325 7.57 13.16 -7.22
C PRO A 325 9.00 12.61 -7.22
N ASN A 326 9.99 13.49 -7.17
CA ASN A 326 11.40 13.12 -7.24
C ASN A 326 12.24 13.97 -6.27
N ALA A 327 13.50 13.56 -6.05
CA ALA A 327 14.37 14.18 -5.06
C ALA A 327 14.63 15.66 -5.34
N ASP A 328 14.72 16.07 -6.61
CA ASP A 328 14.99 17.46 -6.98
C ASP A 328 13.81 18.38 -6.61
N ARG A 329 12.57 17.96 -6.89
CA ARG A 329 11.36 18.70 -6.48
C ARG A 329 11.23 18.80 -4.96
N VAL A 330 11.58 17.74 -4.25
CA VAL A 330 11.55 17.73 -2.78
C VAL A 330 12.64 18.62 -2.20
N LEU A 331 13.85 18.63 -2.77
CA LEU A 331 14.93 19.53 -2.37
C LEU A 331 14.57 21.00 -2.60
N GLU A 332 13.99 21.34 -3.75
CA GLU A 332 13.48 22.67 -4.02
C GLU A 332 12.48 23.10 -2.95
N THR A 333 11.53 22.24 -2.64
CA THR A 333 10.52 22.47 -1.58
C THR A 333 11.17 22.59 -0.20
N ALA A 334 12.15 21.75 0.13
CA ALA A 334 12.84 21.77 1.41
C ALA A 334 13.65 23.05 1.60
N ASN A 335 14.27 23.55 0.54
CA ASN A 335 15.04 24.81 0.56
C ASN A 335 14.18 26.01 0.96
N GLU A 336 12.87 25.99 0.66
CA GLU A 336 11.94 27.04 1.13
C GLU A 336 11.72 27.01 2.65
N LEU A 337 11.88 25.85 3.30
CA LEU A 337 11.61 25.65 4.73
C LEU A 337 12.85 25.76 5.61
N ILE A 338 14.03 25.45 5.07
CA ILE A 338 15.28 25.34 5.84
C ILE A 338 16.24 26.52 5.58
N ALA A 339 15.78 27.58 4.90
CA ALA A 339 16.63 28.70 4.51
C ALA A 339 17.30 29.38 5.71
N ASP A 340 16.63 29.40 6.87
CA ASP A 340 17.12 29.94 8.14
C ASP A 340 18.13 29.02 8.86
N LEU A 341 18.20 27.74 8.47
CA LEU A 341 19.10 26.75 9.05
C LEU A 341 20.46 26.68 8.33
N LYS A 342 20.52 27.18 7.09
CA LYS A 342 21.76 27.20 6.30
C LYS A 342 22.70 28.29 6.84
N LYS A 343 23.91 27.88 7.26
CA LYS A 343 24.96 28.77 7.77
C LYS A 343 25.77 29.46 6.69
#